data_AF-A0A9D7ELB3-F1
#
_entry.id   AF-A0A9D7ELB3-F1
#
_cell.length_a   1.000
_cell.length_b   1.000
_cell.length_c   1.000
_cell.angle_alpha   90.00
_cell.angle_beta   90.00
_cell.angle_gamma   90.00
#
_symmetry.space_group_name_H-M   'P 1'
#
loop_
_entity.id
_entity.type
_entity.pdbx_description
1 polymer ?
#
loop_
_entity_poly.entity_id
_entity_poly.type
_entity_poly.pdbx_seq_one_letter_code
_entity_poly.pdbx_strand_id
1 'polypeptide(L)'
;MVLTRTLWIHLINILAMYYGDFPDVEKLYSRFNRGLNKIKVVVDVDENSDCSRESFLDLYRSMAGIFPSISKHSCCEGWESAPLYAASEQGVAVKRIGELADFPHLLEHLMVDVQCNVGQMPSCSGITCGWKKPESRFDLFVECADPRIGIFAACFAANLMNNFIAGNPIEDDAHLLLEVASMISVFPETKEEIVKLASALSESVENISSAIDQLAHFHYFDNGAQSV
;
A
#
# COMPACT_ATOMS: atom_id res chain seq x y z
N MET A 1 26.60 -28.67 -11.87
CA MET A 1 25.70 -28.48 -10.71
C MET A 1 25.23 -27.04 -10.78
N VAL A 2 24.01 -26.83 -11.29
CA VAL A 2 23.45 -25.48 -11.49
C VAL A 2 22.94 -25.02 -10.13
N LEU A 3 23.62 -24.03 -9.53
CA LEU A 3 23.07 -23.28 -8.41
C LEU A 3 21.91 -22.46 -8.98
N THR A 4 20.70 -22.97 -8.82
CA THR A 4 19.49 -22.18 -8.98
C THR A 4 19.59 -21.00 -8.01
N ARG A 5 19.83 -19.80 -8.53
CA ARG A 5 19.50 -18.58 -7.79
C ARG A 5 18.04 -18.74 -7.39
N THR A 6 17.75 -18.76 -6.11
CA THR A 6 16.41 -18.47 -5.61
C THR A 6 16.10 -17.06 -6.11
N LEU A 7 15.42 -16.97 -7.25
CA LEU A 7 14.86 -15.72 -7.74
C LEU A 7 13.81 -15.35 -6.71
N TRP A 8 14.08 -14.34 -5.91
CA TRP A 8 13.06 -13.71 -5.09
C TRP A 8 12.02 -13.16 -6.06
N ILE A 9 10.83 -13.75 -6.07
CA ILE A 9 9.73 -13.32 -6.92
C ILE A 9 9.16 -12.07 -6.26
N HIS A 10 9.44 -10.90 -6.82
CA HIS A 10 8.86 -9.63 -6.39
C HIS A 10 7.95 -9.13 -7.50
N LEU A 11 6.64 -9.25 -7.28
CA LEU A 11 5.62 -8.72 -8.18
C LEU A 11 5.76 -7.20 -8.29
N ILE A 12 5.89 -6.49 -7.17
CA ILE A 12 5.98 -5.03 -7.09
C ILE A 12 7.35 -4.62 -6.57
N ASN A 13 8.04 -3.77 -7.33
CA ASN A 13 9.29 -3.15 -6.94
C ASN A 13 9.09 -1.64 -6.79
N ILE A 14 9.21 -1.13 -5.55
CA ILE A 14 9.22 0.32 -5.32
C ILE A 14 10.59 0.86 -5.77
N LEU A 15 10.57 1.81 -6.69
CA LEU A 15 11.77 2.43 -7.26
C LEU A 15 12.10 3.78 -6.64
N ALA A 16 11.07 4.51 -6.22
CA ALA A 16 11.21 5.83 -5.65
C ALA A 16 9.93 6.24 -4.92
N MET A 17 10.09 7.10 -3.91
CA MET A 17 8.99 7.76 -3.21
C MET A 17 9.23 9.26 -3.12
N TYR A 18 8.17 10.05 -3.28
CA TYR A 18 8.22 11.50 -3.19
C TYR A 18 7.01 12.01 -2.41
N TYR A 19 7.20 13.03 -1.57
CA TYR A 19 6.12 13.65 -0.81
C TYR A 19 6.02 15.14 -1.12
N GLY A 20 4.80 15.63 -1.31
CA GLY A 20 4.55 17.05 -1.50
C GLY A 20 3.28 17.35 -2.28
N ASP A 21 3.25 18.54 -2.87
CA ASP A 21 2.17 18.96 -3.75
C ASP A 21 2.43 18.49 -5.19
N PHE A 22 1.38 17.99 -5.85
CA PHE A 22 1.39 17.48 -7.23
C PHE A 22 0.21 18.08 -8.00
N PRO A 23 0.26 19.40 -8.31
CA PRO A 23 -0.89 20.14 -8.84
C PRO A 23 -1.32 19.66 -10.23
N ASP A 24 -0.43 19.05 -11.00
CA ASP A 24 -0.78 18.48 -12.31
C ASP A 24 -1.63 17.21 -12.18
N VAL A 25 -1.46 16.45 -11.11
CA VAL A 25 -2.24 15.23 -10.84
C VAL A 25 -3.63 15.56 -10.32
N GLU A 26 -3.80 16.68 -9.60
CA GLU A 26 -5.12 17.17 -9.17
C GLU A 26 -6.07 17.46 -10.35
N LYS A 27 -5.51 17.75 -11.53
CA LYS A 27 -6.28 17.95 -12.76
C LYS A 27 -6.81 16.63 -13.34
N LEU A 28 -6.18 15.51 -13.00
CA LEU A 28 -6.54 14.17 -13.48
C LEU A 28 -7.65 13.53 -12.65
N TYR A 29 -7.75 13.88 -11.35
CA TYR A 29 -8.75 13.30 -10.46
C TYR A 29 -9.42 14.35 -9.58
N SER A 30 -10.68 14.64 -9.89
CA SER A 30 -11.46 15.70 -9.24
C SER A 30 -11.84 15.43 -7.78
N ARG A 31 -11.68 14.20 -7.28
CA ARG A 31 -11.99 13.84 -5.90
C ARG A 31 -10.84 14.09 -4.92
N PHE A 32 -9.65 14.47 -5.41
CA PHE A 32 -8.60 14.92 -4.50
C PHE A 32 -9.04 16.16 -3.71
N ASN A 33 -8.79 16.12 -2.41
CA ASN A 33 -8.81 17.24 -1.49
C ASN A 33 -7.72 18.23 -1.91
N ARG A 34 -8.15 19.36 -2.48
CA ARG A 34 -7.26 20.39 -2.99
C ARG A 34 -6.30 20.89 -1.91
N GLY A 35 -5.01 20.94 -2.25
CA GLY A 35 -3.96 21.45 -1.37
C GLY A 35 -3.52 20.47 -0.27
N LEU A 36 -4.08 19.26 -0.24
CA LEU A 36 -3.53 18.17 0.57
C LEU A 36 -2.33 17.58 -0.17
N ASN A 37 -1.22 17.42 0.56
CA ASN A 37 -0.04 16.74 0.05
C ASN A 37 -0.38 15.29 -0.32
N LYS A 38 0.44 14.72 -1.20
CA LYS A 38 0.32 13.33 -1.64
C LYS A 38 1.66 12.64 -1.45
N ILE A 39 1.61 11.33 -1.26
CA ILE A 39 2.76 10.46 -1.48
C ILE A 39 2.68 9.97 -2.92
N LYS A 40 3.73 10.20 -3.69
CA LYS A 40 3.97 9.60 -5.00
C LYS A 40 4.86 8.40 -4.81
N VAL A 41 4.44 7.24 -5.27
CA VAL A 41 5.24 6.01 -5.29
C VAL A 41 5.45 5.62 -6.74
N VAL A 42 6.69 5.41 -7.15
CA VAL A 42 7.03 4.89 -8.48
C VAL A 42 7.30 3.41 -8.33
N VAL A 43 6.58 2.57 -9.07
CA VAL A 43 6.73 1.12 -9.02
C VAL A 43 6.96 0.53 -10.40
N ASP A 44 7.74 -0.55 -10.44
CA ASP A 44 7.76 -1.50 -11.56
C ASP A 44 7.05 -2.79 -11.15
N VAL A 45 6.20 -3.31 -12.03
CA VAL A 45 5.60 -4.63 -11.91
C VAL A 45 6.43 -5.63 -12.69
N ASP A 46 6.86 -6.74 -12.06
CA ASP A 46 7.62 -7.78 -12.76
C ASP A 46 6.73 -8.54 -13.75
N GLU A 47 6.97 -8.32 -15.04
CA GLU A 47 6.25 -8.97 -16.14
C GLU A 47 6.45 -10.50 -16.18
N ASN A 48 7.45 -11.03 -15.47
CA ASN A 48 7.69 -12.47 -15.35
C ASN A 48 6.92 -13.12 -14.19
N SER A 49 6.26 -12.32 -13.33
CA SER A 49 5.41 -12.84 -12.26
C SER A 49 4.09 -13.36 -12.82
N ASP A 50 3.40 -14.23 -12.07
CA ASP A 50 2.08 -14.73 -12.46
C ASP A 50 1.03 -13.61 -12.31
N CYS A 51 0.84 -12.87 -13.40
CA CYS A 51 -0.17 -11.83 -13.53
C CYS A 51 -1.52 -12.36 -14.05
N SER A 52 -1.81 -13.65 -13.91
CA SER A 52 -3.11 -14.20 -14.31
C SER A 52 -4.27 -13.58 -13.53
N ARG A 53 -5.46 -13.62 -14.14
CA ARG A 53 -6.71 -13.18 -13.50
C ARG A 53 -6.95 -13.94 -12.18
N GLU A 54 -6.68 -15.24 -12.18
CA GLU A 54 -6.84 -16.10 -11.02
C GLU A 54 -5.91 -15.68 -9.88
N SER A 55 -4.62 -15.48 -10.18
CA SER A 55 -3.63 -14.97 -9.23
C SER A 55 -4.06 -13.62 -8.64
N PHE A 56 -4.52 -12.69 -9.47
CA PHE A 56 -5.04 -11.40 -9.00
C PHE A 56 -6.26 -11.54 -8.09
N LEU A 57 -7.25 -12.37 -8.47
CA LEU A 57 -8.46 -12.55 -7.67
C LEU A 57 -8.17 -13.20 -6.32
N ASP A 58 -7.24 -14.14 -6.26
CA ASP A 58 -6.82 -14.78 -5.02
C ASP A 58 -6.07 -13.79 -4.12
N LEU A 59 -5.16 -12.99 -4.69
CA LEU A 59 -4.50 -11.89 -3.98
C LEU A 59 -5.53 -10.90 -3.43
N TYR A 60 -6.46 -10.42 -4.26
CA TYR A 60 -7.49 -9.48 -3.85
C TYR A 60 -8.35 -10.04 -2.71
N ARG A 61 -8.79 -11.30 -2.79
CA ARG A 61 -9.58 -11.94 -1.72
C ARG A 61 -8.79 -12.05 -0.42
N SER A 62 -7.53 -12.44 -0.49
CA SER A 62 -6.65 -12.52 0.68
C SER A 62 -6.44 -11.15 1.32
N MET A 63 -6.22 -10.11 0.50
CA MET A 63 -6.12 -8.73 0.99
C MET A 63 -7.43 -8.25 1.60
N ALA A 64 -8.58 -8.52 0.98
CA ALA A 64 -9.89 -8.17 1.52
C ALA A 64 -10.23 -8.90 2.83
N GLY A 65 -9.64 -10.09 3.06
CA GLY A 65 -9.73 -10.79 4.34
C GLY A 65 -9.00 -10.08 5.48
N ILE A 66 -7.88 -9.42 5.18
CA ILE A 66 -7.05 -8.68 6.15
C ILE A 66 -7.52 -7.23 6.30
N PHE A 67 -7.97 -6.63 5.20
CA PHE A 67 -8.44 -5.25 5.12
C PHE A 67 -9.88 -5.22 4.60
N PRO A 68 -10.88 -5.49 5.46
CA PRO A 68 -12.27 -5.61 5.03
C PRO A 68 -12.82 -4.33 4.38
N SER A 69 -12.24 -3.17 4.73
CA SER A 69 -12.62 -1.86 4.19
C SER A 69 -12.23 -1.65 2.73
N ILE A 70 -11.29 -2.42 2.17
CA ILE A 70 -10.95 -2.36 0.74
C ILE A 70 -12.18 -2.56 -0.14
N SER A 71 -13.05 -3.52 0.23
CA SER A 71 -14.32 -3.80 -0.48
C SER A 71 -15.30 -2.62 -0.48
N LYS A 72 -15.14 -1.66 0.44
CA LYS A 72 -15.98 -0.47 0.57
C LYS A 72 -15.44 0.72 -0.22
N HIS A 73 -14.24 0.63 -0.78
CA HIS A 73 -13.64 1.73 -1.53
C HIS A 73 -14.46 2.00 -2.80
N SER A 74 -14.80 3.27 -3.01
CA SER A 74 -15.54 3.73 -4.19
C SER A 74 -14.61 3.84 -5.40
N CYS A 75 -14.15 2.69 -5.91
CA CYS A 75 -13.39 2.63 -7.15
C CYS A 75 -14.28 3.04 -8.33
N CYS A 76 -13.76 3.87 -9.24
CA CYS A 76 -14.45 4.21 -10.48
C CYS A 76 -14.62 3.00 -11.42
N GLU A 77 -13.93 1.89 -11.13
CA GLU A 77 -13.82 0.72 -12.01
C GLU A 77 -14.46 -0.56 -11.44
N GLY A 78 -14.95 -0.52 -10.20
CA GLY A 78 -15.71 -1.58 -9.51
C GLY A 78 -15.29 -3.03 -9.78
N TRP A 79 -14.28 -3.54 -9.07
CA TRP A 79 -13.75 -4.90 -9.24
C TRP A 79 -14.75 -6.05 -9.00
N GLU A 80 -15.78 -5.83 -8.18
CA GLU A 80 -16.79 -6.86 -7.85
C GLU A 80 -18.13 -6.69 -8.58
N SER A 81 -18.42 -5.52 -9.15
CA SER A 81 -19.79 -5.21 -9.62
C SER A 81 -19.91 -4.16 -10.72
N ALA A 82 -18.83 -3.61 -11.26
CA ALA A 82 -18.94 -2.79 -12.45
C ALA A 82 -19.10 -3.67 -13.71
N PRO A 83 -20.06 -3.40 -14.60
CA PRO A 83 -19.90 -3.86 -15.98
C PRO A 83 -18.55 -3.33 -16.47
N LEU A 84 -17.81 -4.17 -17.21
CA LEU A 84 -16.47 -3.96 -17.83
C LEU A 84 -16.29 -2.67 -18.68
N TYR A 85 -17.19 -1.70 -18.58
CA TYR A 85 -17.35 -0.54 -19.46
C TYR A 85 -17.86 0.72 -18.75
N ALA A 86 -17.51 0.95 -17.47
CA ALA A 86 -17.70 2.26 -16.86
C ALA A 86 -16.41 3.08 -16.93
N ALA A 87 -15.94 3.37 -18.15
CA ALA A 87 -14.98 4.44 -18.33
C ALA A 87 -15.62 5.74 -17.85
N SER A 88 -15.20 6.26 -16.70
CA SER A 88 -15.41 7.68 -16.43
C SER A 88 -14.63 8.45 -17.51
N GLU A 89 -15.15 9.59 -17.96
CA GLU A 89 -14.56 10.43 -19.02
C GLU A 89 -13.13 10.91 -18.73
N GLN A 90 -12.54 10.54 -17.58
CA GLN A 90 -11.27 11.03 -17.04
C GLN A 90 -10.24 9.92 -16.76
N GLY A 91 -10.56 8.63 -16.98
CA GLY A 91 -9.65 7.51 -16.69
C GLY A 91 -9.65 6.42 -17.76
N VAL A 92 -8.50 5.78 -17.97
CA VAL A 92 -8.41 4.57 -18.81
C VAL A 92 -9.01 3.42 -18.01
N ALA A 93 -10.23 3.02 -18.36
CA ALA A 93 -10.88 1.86 -17.75
C ALA A 93 -9.95 0.63 -17.83
N VAL A 94 -9.76 -0.08 -16.71
CA VAL A 94 -9.30 -1.47 -16.71
C VAL A 94 -10.19 -2.28 -17.66
N LYS A 95 -9.64 -2.66 -18.82
CA LYS A 95 -10.42 -3.32 -19.89
C LYS A 95 -10.62 -4.80 -19.60
N ARG A 96 -9.74 -5.41 -18.78
CA ARG A 96 -9.79 -6.81 -18.32
C ARG A 96 -9.07 -6.93 -16.97
N ILE A 97 -9.68 -7.66 -16.03
CA ILE A 97 -9.04 -8.04 -14.76
C ILE A 97 -7.96 -9.10 -15.03
N GLY A 98 -6.79 -8.97 -14.39
CA GLY A 98 -5.56 -9.72 -14.65
C GLY A 98 -4.61 -9.00 -15.61
N GLU A 99 -4.71 -7.67 -15.75
CA GLU A 99 -3.72 -6.87 -16.48
C GLU A 99 -2.66 -6.33 -15.51
N LEU A 100 -1.47 -5.99 -16.02
CA LEU A 100 -0.36 -5.48 -15.21
C LEU A 100 -0.75 -4.30 -14.33
N ALA A 101 -1.70 -3.47 -14.78
CA ALA A 101 -2.20 -2.30 -14.07
C ALA A 101 -3.06 -2.63 -12.84
N ASP A 102 -3.60 -3.84 -12.73
CA ASP A 102 -4.47 -4.22 -11.60
C ASP A 102 -3.69 -4.33 -10.28
N PHE A 103 -2.43 -4.78 -10.35
CA PHE A 103 -1.56 -4.91 -9.18
C PHE A 103 -1.18 -3.55 -8.55
N PRO A 104 -0.63 -2.56 -9.28
CA PRO A 104 -0.39 -1.25 -8.72
C PRO A 104 -1.71 -0.58 -8.30
N HIS A 105 -2.82 -0.80 -9.01
CA HIS A 105 -4.11 -0.27 -8.55
C HIS A 105 -4.56 -0.91 -7.22
N LEU A 106 -4.35 -2.20 -7.00
CA LEU A 106 -4.58 -2.84 -5.69
C LEU A 106 -3.63 -2.30 -4.62
N LEU A 107 -2.36 -2.05 -4.95
CA LEU A 107 -1.40 -1.40 -4.05
C LEU A 107 -1.91 -0.02 -3.61
N GLU A 108 -2.43 0.79 -4.53
CA GLU A 108 -3.04 2.08 -4.21
C GLU A 108 -4.17 1.93 -3.19
N HIS A 109 -5.07 0.97 -3.40
CA HIS A 109 -6.18 0.72 -2.50
C HIS A 109 -5.72 0.28 -1.11
N LEU A 110 -4.70 -0.60 -1.03
CA LEU A 110 -4.08 -1.00 0.23
C LEU A 110 -3.45 0.20 0.94
N MET A 111 -2.74 1.06 0.21
CA MET A 111 -2.17 2.28 0.77
C MET A 111 -3.26 3.19 1.33
N VAL A 112 -4.35 3.44 0.58
CA VAL A 112 -5.49 4.24 1.05
C VAL A 112 -6.05 3.66 2.36
N ASP A 113 -6.23 2.34 2.44
CA ASP A 113 -6.80 1.68 3.61
C ASP A 113 -5.89 1.83 4.84
N VAL A 114 -4.59 1.54 4.66
CA VAL A 114 -3.57 1.70 5.71
C VAL A 114 -3.51 3.15 6.19
N GLN A 115 -3.48 4.13 5.29
CA GLN A 115 -3.43 5.55 5.66
C GLN A 115 -4.69 6.02 6.40
N CYS A 116 -5.88 5.53 6.01
CA CYS A 116 -7.12 5.81 6.73
C CYS A 116 -7.07 5.25 8.16
N ASN A 117 -6.60 4.01 8.32
CA ASN A 117 -6.54 3.35 9.63
C ASN A 117 -5.46 3.98 10.54
N VAL A 118 -4.25 4.20 10.03
CA VAL A 118 -3.12 4.73 10.82
C VAL A 118 -3.24 6.23 11.02
N GLY A 119 -3.53 6.98 9.96
CA GLY A 119 -3.60 8.44 9.97
C GLY A 119 -4.94 9.00 10.44
N GLN A 120 -5.92 8.14 10.75
CA GLN A 120 -7.28 8.54 11.13
C GLN A 120 -7.91 9.53 10.13
N MET A 121 -7.57 9.36 8.85
CA MET A 121 -8.07 10.20 7.78
C MET A 121 -9.53 9.82 7.49
N PRO A 122 -10.49 10.76 7.53
CA PRO A 122 -11.91 10.44 7.30
C PRO A 122 -12.20 10.04 5.85
N SER A 123 -11.35 10.47 4.93
CA SER A 123 -11.31 10.04 3.54
C SER A 123 -9.88 10.16 3.02
N CYS A 124 -9.55 9.29 2.08
CA CYS A 124 -8.28 9.30 1.36
C CYS A 124 -8.56 8.83 -0.07
N SER A 125 -8.01 9.55 -1.04
CA SER A 125 -8.11 9.24 -2.46
C SER A 125 -6.75 8.83 -3.01
N GLY A 126 -6.77 8.04 -4.08
CA GLY A 126 -5.59 7.72 -4.86
C GLY A 126 -5.85 7.80 -6.37
N ILE A 127 -4.77 7.79 -7.15
CA ILE A 127 -4.81 7.49 -8.57
C ILE A 127 -3.54 6.74 -9.00
N THR A 128 -3.73 5.73 -9.84
CA THR A 128 -2.67 4.94 -10.47
C THR A 128 -2.50 5.40 -11.91
N CYS A 129 -1.28 5.81 -12.24
CA CYS A 129 -0.91 6.36 -13.55
C CYS A 129 0.12 5.46 -14.23
N GLY A 130 -0.29 4.70 -15.25
CA GLY A 130 0.63 3.90 -16.06
C GLY A 130 1.51 4.75 -16.99
N TRP A 131 2.78 4.40 -17.08
CA TRP A 131 3.70 5.01 -18.03
C TRP A 131 3.41 4.50 -19.45
N LYS A 132 3.67 5.35 -20.45
CA LYS A 132 3.60 4.91 -21.86
C LYS A 132 4.70 3.88 -22.18
N LYS A 133 5.90 4.06 -21.61
CA LYS A 133 7.04 3.14 -21.70
C LYS A 133 7.97 3.32 -20.48
N PRO A 134 8.42 2.24 -19.82
CA PRO A 134 7.94 0.86 -20.01
C PRO A 134 6.49 0.71 -19.53
N GLU A 135 5.75 -0.27 -20.07
CA GLU A 135 4.34 -0.51 -19.72
C GLU A 135 4.17 -1.11 -18.32
N SER A 136 5.23 -1.70 -17.78
CA SER A 136 5.32 -2.23 -16.41
C SER A 136 5.54 -1.16 -15.33
N ARG A 137 5.70 0.12 -15.70
CA ARG A 137 5.95 1.20 -14.74
C ARG A 137 4.73 2.03 -14.45
N PHE A 138 4.51 2.31 -13.17
CA PHE A 138 3.36 3.06 -12.68
C PHE A 138 3.78 4.10 -11.64
N ASP A 139 3.13 5.25 -11.70
CA ASP A 139 3.16 6.26 -10.64
C ASP A 139 1.83 6.16 -9.86
N LEU A 140 1.90 5.86 -8.57
CA LEU A 140 0.76 5.93 -7.66
C LEU A 140 0.81 7.27 -6.94
N PHE A 141 -0.31 7.97 -6.87
CA PHE A 141 -0.45 9.18 -6.05
C PHE A 141 -1.56 8.96 -5.05
N VAL A 142 -1.25 9.03 -3.77
CA VAL A 142 -2.23 8.85 -2.70
C VAL A 142 -2.19 10.07 -1.77
N GLU A 143 -3.35 10.59 -1.41
CA GLU A 143 -3.46 11.69 -0.45
C GLU A 143 -2.76 11.35 0.87
N CYS A 144 -1.95 12.26 1.38
CA CYS A 144 -1.08 11.95 2.50
C CYS A 144 -0.81 13.21 3.34
N ALA A 145 -1.37 13.25 4.54
CA ALA A 145 -1.13 14.34 5.48
C ALA A 145 0.25 14.25 6.16
N ASP A 146 0.79 13.04 6.30
CA ASP A 146 2.04 12.75 7.00
C ASP A 146 2.92 11.81 6.15
N PRO A 147 4.09 12.26 5.64
CA PRO A 147 4.94 11.47 4.77
C PRO A 147 5.33 10.12 5.36
N ARG A 148 5.48 10.06 6.68
CA ARG A 148 5.85 8.87 7.44
C ARG A 148 4.80 7.75 7.29
N ILE A 149 3.53 8.12 7.40
CA ILE A 149 2.40 7.20 7.23
C ILE A 149 2.32 6.76 5.76
N GLY A 150 2.56 7.66 4.81
CA GLY A 150 2.57 7.33 3.37
C GLY A 150 3.68 6.37 2.98
N ILE A 151 4.90 6.57 3.48
CA ILE A 151 6.05 5.69 3.27
C ILE A 151 5.76 4.30 3.84
N PHE A 152 5.33 4.24 5.11
CA PHE A 152 4.95 2.99 5.76
C PHE A 152 3.86 2.26 4.98
N ALA A 153 2.79 2.95 4.59
CA ALA A 153 1.69 2.36 3.83
C ALA A 153 2.17 1.75 2.51
N ALA A 154 3.05 2.43 1.77
CA ALA A 154 3.61 1.93 0.53
C ALA A 154 4.46 0.67 0.74
N CYS A 155 5.43 0.72 1.68
CA CYS A 155 6.35 -0.38 1.96
C CYS A 155 5.61 -1.61 2.50
N PHE A 156 4.72 -1.41 3.47
CA PHE A 156 3.93 -2.48 4.08
C PHE A 156 3.02 -3.15 3.06
N ALA A 157 2.26 -2.37 2.27
CA ALA A 157 1.35 -2.91 1.27
C ALA A 157 2.08 -3.67 0.16
N ALA A 158 3.19 -3.12 -0.35
CA ALA A 158 4.00 -3.81 -1.35
C ALA A 158 4.60 -5.11 -0.81
N ASN A 159 5.08 -5.12 0.44
CA ASN A 159 5.59 -6.32 1.09
C ASN A 159 4.50 -7.39 1.26
N LEU A 160 3.29 -7.01 1.69
CA LEU A 160 2.16 -7.93 1.81
C LEU A 160 1.83 -8.60 0.47
N MET A 161 1.73 -7.82 -0.61
CA MET A 161 1.45 -8.35 -1.94
C MET A 161 2.57 -9.26 -2.45
N ASN A 162 3.83 -8.85 -2.27
CA ASN A 162 4.98 -9.65 -2.68
C ASN A 162 5.07 -10.97 -1.92
N ASN A 163 4.84 -10.95 -0.60
CA ASN A 163 4.85 -12.17 0.21
C ASN A 163 3.75 -13.13 -0.20
N PHE A 164 2.54 -12.62 -0.46
CA PHE A 164 1.45 -13.45 -0.96
C PHE A 164 1.81 -14.14 -2.29
N ILE A 165 2.33 -13.40 -3.26
CA ILE A 165 2.74 -13.94 -4.57
C ILE A 165 3.90 -14.93 -4.45
N ALA A 166 4.82 -14.71 -3.51
CA ALA A 166 5.90 -15.64 -3.21
C ALA A 166 5.40 -16.92 -2.49
N GLY A 167 4.12 -17.01 -2.14
CA GLY A 167 3.55 -18.11 -1.36
C GLY A 167 4.00 -18.11 0.10
N ASN A 168 4.53 -16.99 0.58
CA ASN A 168 4.87 -16.82 1.98
C ASN A 168 3.59 -16.59 2.79
N PRO A 169 3.52 -17.09 4.03
CA PRO A 169 2.42 -16.75 4.92
C PRO A 169 2.37 -15.23 5.09
N ILE A 170 1.18 -14.66 4.93
CA ILE A 170 0.94 -13.28 5.32
C ILE A 170 0.95 -13.26 6.85
N GLU A 171 1.72 -12.36 7.44
CA GLU A 171 1.85 -12.28 8.90
C GLU A 171 0.49 -12.04 9.55
N ASP A 172 0.12 -12.90 10.50
CA ASP A 172 -1.19 -12.90 11.16
C ASP A 172 -1.47 -11.60 11.95
N ASP A 173 -0.45 -10.77 12.19
CA ASP A 173 -0.51 -9.64 13.11
C ASP A 173 -0.54 -8.26 12.43
N ALA A 174 -0.94 -8.21 11.15
CA ALA A 174 -1.14 -6.97 10.41
C ALA A 174 -2.04 -5.98 11.17
N HIS A 175 -3.06 -6.47 11.87
CA HIS A 175 -3.95 -5.63 12.69
C HIS A 175 -3.21 -4.96 13.85
N LEU A 176 -2.43 -5.71 14.63
CA LEU A 176 -1.67 -5.14 15.73
C LEU A 176 -0.66 -4.11 15.23
N LEU A 177 0.02 -4.39 14.12
CA LEU A 177 0.96 -3.46 13.52
C LEU A 177 0.31 -2.11 13.20
N LEU A 178 -0.89 -2.13 12.60
CA LEU A 178 -1.64 -0.93 12.25
C LEU A 178 -2.17 -0.20 13.49
N GLU A 179 -2.64 -0.94 14.50
CA GLU A 179 -3.06 -0.36 15.78
C GLU A 179 -1.90 0.34 16.49
N VAL A 180 -0.73 -0.32 16.56
CA VAL A 180 0.49 0.27 17.12
C VAL A 180 0.90 1.51 16.32
N ALA A 181 0.90 1.45 15.00
CA ALA A 181 1.20 2.60 14.15
C ALA A 181 0.25 3.77 14.45
N SER A 182 -1.05 3.52 14.59
CA SER A 182 -2.03 4.58 14.88
C SER A 182 -1.83 5.27 16.24
N MET A 183 -1.16 4.59 17.18
CA MET A 183 -0.93 5.07 18.55
C MET A 183 0.39 5.82 18.75
N ILE A 184 1.36 5.66 17.85
CA ILE A 184 2.70 6.24 18.03
C ILE A 184 3.15 7.07 16.82
N SER A 185 3.82 8.19 17.10
CA SER A 185 4.42 9.06 16.08
C SER A 185 5.95 9.02 16.03
N VAL A 186 6.57 8.49 17.09
CA VAL A 186 8.02 8.43 17.28
C VAL A 186 8.41 7.07 17.85
N PHE A 187 9.67 6.69 17.66
CA PHE A 187 10.21 5.45 18.19
C PHE A 187 10.20 5.49 19.74
N PRO A 188 9.63 4.50 20.44
CA PRO A 188 9.68 4.45 21.90
C PRO A 188 11.11 4.26 22.41
N GLU A 189 11.63 5.22 23.18
CA GLU A 189 13.01 5.21 23.65
C GLU A 189 13.18 4.40 24.94
N THR A 190 12.09 4.17 25.66
CA THR A 190 12.11 3.55 26.99
C THR A 190 11.23 2.30 27.07
N LYS A 191 11.63 1.36 27.94
CA LYS A 191 10.82 0.17 28.23
C LYS A 191 9.47 0.54 28.84
N GLU A 192 9.42 1.60 29.64
CA GLU A 192 8.20 2.10 30.27
C GLU A 192 7.17 2.57 29.24
N GLU A 193 7.59 3.16 28.11
CA GLU A 193 6.70 3.53 27.00
C GLU A 193 6.10 2.29 26.32
N ILE A 194 6.93 1.28 26.05
CA ILE A 194 6.48 0.01 25.46
C ILE A 194 5.48 -0.69 26.40
N VAL A 195 5.74 -0.72 27.70
CA VAL A 195 4.82 -1.30 28.70
C VAL A 195 3.49 -0.55 28.75
N LYS A 196 3.50 0.78 28.65
CA LYS A 196 2.26 1.58 28.60
C LYS A 196 1.45 1.27 27.35
N LEU A 197 2.11 1.14 26.20
CA LEU A 197 1.46 0.81 24.93
C LEU A 197 0.85 -0.61 24.96
N ALA A 198 1.61 -1.59 25.45
CA ALA A 198 1.12 -2.96 25.68
C ALA A 198 -0.11 -2.99 26.58
N SER A 199 -0.08 -2.24 27.69
CA SER A 199 -1.24 -2.12 28.56
C SER A 199 -2.44 -1.44 27.90
N ALA A 200 -2.22 -0.46 27.03
CA ALA A 200 -3.30 0.26 26.34
C ALA A 200 -3.99 -0.61 25.28
N LEU A 201 -3.23 -1.47 24.60
CA LEU A 201 -3.73 -2.40 23.58
C LEU A 201 -4.14 -3.76 24.13
N SER A 202 -3.98 -4.00 25.43
CA SER A 202 -4.22 -5.31 26.06
C SER A 202 -3.37 -6.43 25.46
N GLU A 203 -2.14 -6.08 25.07
CA GLU A 203 -1.19 -6.96 24.38
C GLU A 203 0.05 -7.26 25.23
N SER A 204 0.82 -8.26 24.81
CA SER A 204 2.10 -8.57 25.46
C SER A 204 3.18 -7.55 25.09
N VAL A 205 4.14 -7.33 25.99
CA VAL A 205 5.28 -6.44 25.72
C VAL A 205 6.12 -6.97 24.55
N GLU A 206 6.21 -8.29 24.41
CA GLU A 206 6.89 -8.98 23.33
C GLU A 206 6.24 -8.68 21.98
N ASN A 207 4.91 -8.80 21.88
CA ASN A 207 4.17 -8.50 20.64
C ASN A 207 4.31 -7.03 20.24
N ILE A 208 4.18 -6.10 21.20
CA ILE A 208 4.37 -4.67 20.93
C ILE A 208 5.80 -4.37 20.48
N SER A 209 6.81 -4.98 21.10
CA SER A 209 8.21 -4.80 20.68
C SER A 209 8.42 -5.30 19.25
N SER A 210 7.87 -6.49 18.93
CA SER A 210 7.89 -7.04 17.58
C SER A 210 7.20 -6.12 16.56
N ALA A 211 6.04 -5.56 16.90
CA ALA A 211 5.34 -4.59 16.05
C ALA A 211 6.17 -3.31 15.83
N ILE A 212 6.81 -2.77 16.87
CA ILE A 212 7.70 -1.60 16.74
C ILE A 212 8.88 -1.91 15.82
N ASP A 213 9.49 -3.09 15.96
CA ASP A 213 10.60 -3.52 15.08
C ASP A 213 10.14 -3.64 13.62
N GLN A 214 8.92 -4.15 13.38
CA GLN A 214 8.32 -4.19 12.05
C GLN A 214 8.01 -2.78 11.51
N LEU A 215 7.52 -1.85 12.33
CA LEU A 215 7.32 -0.45 11.92
C LEU A 215 8.64 0.19 11.48
N ALA A 216 9.72 -0.07 12.21
CA ALA A 216 11.06 0.37 11.82
C ALA A 216 11.51 -0.29 10.51
N HIS A 217 11.25 -1.58 10.32
CA HIS A 217 11.52 -2.30 9.07
C HIS A 217 10.80 -1.68 7.86
N PHE A 218 9.58 -1.19 8.06
CA PHE A 218 8.79 -0.48 7.04
C PHE A 218 8.97 1.04 7.06
N HIS A 219 10.10 1.53 7.58
CA HIS A 219 10.49 2.94 7.51
C HIS A 219 9.53 3.92 8.20
N TYR A 220 8.70 3.46 9.13
CA TYR A 220 7.72 4.29 9.84
C TYR A 220 8.33 5.35 10.76
N PHE A 221 9.62 5.26 11.08
CA PHE A 221 10.31 6.25 11.91
C PHE A 221 11.32 7.09 11.13
N ASP A 222 11.38 6.91 9.81
CA ASP A 222 12.27 7.67 8.95
C ASP A 222 11.67 9.05 8.68
N ASN A 223 12.45 10.11 8.91
CA ASN A 223 12.01 11.51 8.79
C ASN A 223 11.84 11.99 7.32
N GLY A 224 11.51 11.10 6.38
CA GLY A 224 11.29 11.44 4.97
C GLY A 224 12.50 12.03 4.24
N ALA A 225 13.69 11.97 4.83
CA ALA A 225 14.91 12.59 4.30
C ALA A 225 15.69 11.70 3.31
N GLN A 226 15.20 10.50 3.01
CA GLN A 226 15.85 9.61 2.05
C GLN A 226 14.90 9.31 0.89
N SER A 227 15.34 9.70 -0.31
CA SER A 227 14.98 8.98 -1.52
C SER A 227 15.38 7.52 -1.31
N VAL A 228 14.41 6.64 -1.11
CA VAL A 228 14.60 5.20 -1.35
C VAL A 228 14.76 5.01 -2.86
#